data_AF-A0A354FET7-F1
#
_entry.id   AF-A0A354FET7-F1
#
_cell.length_a   1.000
_cell.length_b   1.000
_cell.length_c   1.000
_cell.angle_alpha   90.00
_cell.angle_beta   90.00
_cell.angle_gamma   90.00
#
_symmetry.space_group_name_H-M   'P 1'
#
loop_
_entity.id
_entity.type
_entity.pdbx_description
1 polymer ?
#
loop_
_entity_poly.entity_id
_entity_poly.type
_entity_poly.pdbx_seq_one_letter_code
_entity_poly.pdbx_strand_id
1 'polypeptide(L)'
;TFPDYTVEELLQIGALMLKQRQYRLLPEARSALRKILEEKNRSGSENEGNARLVRNLIEKAIRRQAVRLVKRQRLTREELMLIRPEDFD
;
A
#
# COMPACT_ATOMS: atom_id res chain seq x y z
N THR A 1 -18.41 14.50 -3.72
CA THR A 1 -18.92 13.35 -2.96
C THR A 1 -17.75 12.49 -2.53
N PHE A 2 -17.60 12.19 -1.25
CA PHE A 2 -16.63 11.23 -0.71
C PHE A 2 -17.22 9.81 -0.76
N PRO A 3 -16.49 8.75 -1.21
CA PRO A 3 -17.16 7.59 -1.83
C PRO A 3 -17.32 6.35 -0.93
N ASP A 4 -18.14 5.41 -1.42
CA ASP A 4 -18.73 4.17 -0.85
C ASP A 4 -17.89 3.24 0.05
N TYR A 5 -16.60 3.51 0.24
CA TYR A 5 -15.70 2.66 1.01
C TYR A 5 -15.06 3.42 2.17
N THR A 6 -15.21 2.88 3.36
CA THR A 6 -14.46 3.24 4.56
C THR A 6 -12.96 3.02 4.36
N VAL A 7 -12.14 3.71 5.15
CA VAL A 7 -10.69 3.48 5.20
C VAL A 7 -10.35 2.00 5.41
N GLU A 8 -11.15 1.30 6.22
CA GLU A 8 -10.94 -0.12 6.48
C GLU A 8 -11.19 -0.98 5.23
N GLU A 9 -12.23 -0.70 4.45
CA GLU A 9 -12.48 -1.39 3.19
C GLU A 9 -11.38 -1.09 2.16
N LEU A 10 -10.88 0.15 2.10
CA LEU A 10 -9.74 0.50 1.25
C LEU A 10 -8.47 -0.26 1.64
N LEU A 11 -8.22 -0.45 2.94
CA LEU A 11 -7.13 -1.28 3.44
C LEU A 11 -7.30 -2.74 3.03
N GLN A 12 -8.52 -3.28 3.09
CA GLN A 12 -8.81 -4.65 2.66
C GLN A 12 -8.60 -4.84 1.16
N ILE A 13 -9.04 -3.88 0.34
CA ILE A 13 -8.80 -3.87 -1.11
C ILE A 13 -7.29 -3.88 -1.38
N GLY A 14 -6.52 -3.02 -0.72
CA GLY A 14 -5.06 -2.99 -0.87
C GLY A 14 -4.38 -4.30 -0.46
N ALA A 15 -4.80 -4.88 0.67
CA ALA A 15 -4.29 -6.17 1.13
C ALA A 15 -4.62 -7.31 0.15
N LEU A 16 -5.81 -7.31 -0.45
CA LEU A 16 -6.19 -8.28 -1.47
C LEU A 16 -5.34 -8.15 -2.74
N MET A 17 -5.09 -6.93 -3.21
CA MET A 17 -4.23 -6.67 -4.38
C MET A 17 -2.80 -7.16 -4.17
N LEU A 18 -2.25 -6.96 -2.97
CA LEU A 18 -0.94 -7.49 -2.59
C LEU A 18 -0.95 -9.01 -2.52
N LYS A 19 -1.96 -9.61 -1.88
CA LYS A 19 -2.11 -11.06 -1.76
C LYS A 19 -2.16 -11.76 -3.12
N GLN A 20 -2.90 -11.21 -4.08
CA GLN A 20 -2.96 -11.72 -5.47
C GLN A 20 -1.59 -11.74 -6.16
N ARG A 21 -0.67 -10.86 -5.74
CA ARG A 21 0.71 -10.76 -6.24
C ARG A 21 1.73 -11.44 -5.33
N GLN A 22 1.28 -12.21 -4.35
CA GLN A 22 2.13 -12.88 -3.35
C GLN A 22 2.91 -11.93 -2.42
N TYR A 23 2.43 -10.70 -2.24
CA TYR A 23 2.94 -9.78 -1.24
C TYR A 23 2.05 -9.76 0.01
N ARG A 24 2.65 -9.34 1.13
CA ARG A 24 1.96 -9.08 2.40
C ARG A 24 2.52 -7.82 3.05
N LEU A 25 1.63 -7.07 3.71
CA LEU A 25 2.01 -5.91 4.53
C LEU A 25 2.58 -6.41 5.86
N LEU A 26 3.65 -5.78 6.32
CA LEU A 26 3.94 -5.75 7.75
C LEU A 26 2.86 -4.96 8.51
N PRO A 27 2.63 -5.24 9.81
CA PRO A 27 1.68 -4.49 10.63
C PRO A 27 1.91 -2.98 10.58
N GLU A 28 3.17 -2.55 10.61
CA GLU A 28 3.57 -1.15 10.54
C GLU A 28 3.27 -0.56 9.16
N ALA A 29 3.41 -1.35 8.09
CA ALA A 29 3.12 -0.93 6.71
C ALA A 29 1.62 -0.74 6.50
N ARG A 30 0.79 -1.60 7.11
CA ARG A 30 -0.67 -1.43 7.15
C ARG A 30 -1.04 -0.13 7.87
N SER A 31 -0.38 0.19 8.97
CA SER A 31 -0.58 1.44 9.70
C SER A 31 -0.15 2.68 8.88
N ALA A 32 0.96 2.58 8.14
CA ALA A 32 1.39 3.66 7.22
C ALA A 32 0.36 3.89 6.10
N LEU A 33 -0.11 2.83 5.45
CA LEU A 33 -1.15 2.92 4.43
C LEU A 33 -2.45 3.51 4.99
N ARG A 34 -2.86 3.13 6.21
CA ARG A 34 -4.04 3.70 6.89
C ARG A 34 -3.93 5.21 7.01
N LYS A 35 -2.80 5.72 7.51
CA LYS A 35 -2.57 7.17 7.70
C LYS A 35 -2.71 7.93 6.37
N ILE A 36 -2.11 7.43 5.30
CA ILE A 36 -2.21 8.03 3.97
C ILE A 36 -3.66 8.08 3.50
N LEU A 37 -4.41 6.98 3.68
CA LEU A 37 -5.82 6.92 3.29
C LEU A 37 -6.69 7.88 4.13
N GLU A 38 -6.45 7.99 5.44
CA GLU A 38 -7.14 8.93 6.32
C GLU A 38 -6.83 10.40 5.98
N GLU A 39 -5.60 10.71 5.60
CA GLU A 39 -5.20 12.04 5.13
C GLU A 39 -5.88 12.39 3.80
N LYS A 40 -5.86 11.47 2.83
CA LYS A 40 -6.55 11.64 1.55
C LYS A 40 -8.06 11.77 1.74
N ASN A 41 -8.62 11.04 2.70
CA ASN A 41 -10.03 11.12 3.08
C ASN A 41 -10.41 12.46 3.74
N ARG A 42 -9.49 13.06 4.48
CA ARG A 42 -9.71 14.40 5.06
C ARG A 42 -9.55 15.52 4.05
N SER A 43 -8.67 15.36 3.06
CA SER A 43 -8.28 16.44 2.15
C SER A 43 -9.26 16.71 1.00
N GLY A 44 -10.43 16.06 0.93
CA GLY A 44 -11.38 16.39 -0.15
C GLY A 44 -10.91 16.01 -1.54
N SER A 45 -10.02 15.00 -1.68
CA SER A 45 -9.44 14.65 -2.98
C SER A 45 -10.49 13.91 -3.83
N GLU A 46 -11.47 14.64 -4.36
CA GLU A 46 -12.61 14.12 -5.13
C GLU A 46 -12.21 13.62 -6.54
N ASN A 47 -10.97 13.87 -6.97
CA ASN A 47 -10.53 13.62 -8.36
C ASN A 47 -9.98 12.20 -8.61
N GLU A 48 -9.60 11.45 -7.57
CA GLU A 48 -9.10 10.08 -7.71
C GLU A 48 -10.10 9.10 -7.08
N GLY A 49 -10.85 8.36 -7.92
CA GLY A 49 -11.75 7.33 -7.41
C GLY A 49 -11.03 6.33 -6.50
N ASN A 50 -11.66 5.98 -5.37
CA ASN A 50 -11.13 5.15 -4.28
C ASN A 50 -10.30 3.93 -4.73
N ALA A 51 -10.81 3.14 -5.67
CA ALA A 51 -10.11 1.94 -6.16
C ALA A 51 -8.83 2.26 -6.96
N ARG A 52 -8.81 3.40 -7.68
CA ARG A 52 -7.63 3.86 -8.43
C ARG A 52 -6.56 4.38 -7.46
N LEU A 53 -6.96 5.14 -6.44
CA LEU A 53 -6.06 5.61 -5.39
C LEU A 53 -5.33 4.44 -4.72
N VAL A 54 -6.09 3.45 -4.23
CA VAL A 54 -5.51 2.27 -3.56
C VAL A 54 -4.56 1.52 -4.49
N ARG A 55 -4.96 1.28 -5.75
CA ARG A 55 -4.10 0.64 -6.75
C ARG A 55 -2.78 1.39 -6.94
N ASN A 56 -2.84 2.71 -7.12
CA ASN A 56 -1.65 3.55 -7.32
C ASN A 56 -0.70 3.46 -6.12
N LEU A 57 -1.24 3.52 -4.89
CA LEU A 57 -0.44 3.39 -3.66
C LEU A 57 0.25 2.02 -3.59
N ILE A 58 -0.48 0.94 -3.87
CA ILE A 58 0.07 -0.43 -3.85
C ILE A 58 1.14 -0.63 -4.92
N GLU A 59 0.91 -0.18 -6.15
CA GLU A 59 1.90 -0.30 -7.24
C GLU A 59 3.15 0.53 -6.95
N LYS A 60 3.00 1.73 -6.39
CA LYS A 60 4.12 2.57 -5.94
C LYS A 60 4.93 1.87 -4.85
N ALA A 61 4.26 1.27 -3.86
CA ALA A 61 4.92 0.55 -2.77
C ALA A 61 5.70 -0.67 -3.28
N ILE A 62 5.16 -1.44 -4.22
CA ILE A 62 5.88 -2.57 -4.83
C ILE A 62 7.15 -2.09 -5.56
N ARG A 63 7.06 -1.00 -6.33
CA ARG A 63 8.24 -0.43 -7.02
C ARG A 63 9.31 0.03 -6.03
N ARG A 64 8.91 0.67 -4.93
CA ARG A 64 9.85 1.11 -3.89
C ARG A 64 10.49 -0.06 -3.15
N GLN A 65 9.72 -1.09 -2.84
CA GLN A 65 10.24 -2.32 -2.26
C GLN A 65 11.30 -2.92 -3.16
N ALA A 66 11.07 -3.00 -4.47
CA ALA A 66 12.06 -3.51 -5.41
C ALA A 66 13.35 -2.69 -5.36
N VAL A 67 13.26 -1.36 -5.44
CA VAL A 67 14.42 -0.45 -5.35
C VAL A 67 15.18 -0.61 -4.03
N ARG A 68 14.47 -0.76 -2.91
CA ARG A 68 15.08 -1.03 -1.60
C ARG A 68 15.89 -2.32 -1.62
N LEU A 69 15.33 -3.39 -2.19
CA LEU A 69 15.96 -4.71 -2.16
C LEU A 69 17.17 -4.82 -3.10
N VAL A 70 17.24 -4.02 -4.17
CA VAL A 70 18.39 -3.99 -5.10
C VAL A 70 19.73 -3.77 -4.36
N LYS A 71 19.74 -3.05 -3.24
CA LYS A 71 20.95 -2.77 -2.47
C LYS A 71 21.38 -3.90 -1.51
N ARG A 72 20.63 -5.02 -1.44
CA ARG A 72 20.91 -6.13 -0.52
C ARG A 72 21.62 -7.28 -1.25
N GLN A 73 22.71 -7.76 -0.68
CA GLN A 73 23.51 -8.86 -1.25
C GLN A 73 22.86 -10.24 -1.08
N ARG A 74 22.04 -10.42 -0.04
CA ARG A 74 21.33 -11.68 0.24
C ARG A 74 19.90 -11.33 0.63
N LEU A 75 18.97 -12.00 -0.02
CA LEU A 75 17.53 -11.81 0.17
C LEU A 75 16.89 -13.16 0.44
N THR A 76 16.04 -13.23 1.45
CA THR A 76 15.17 -14.40 1.65
C THR A 76 13.91 -14.26 0.82
N ARG A 77 13.23 -15.38 0.56
CA ARG A 77 11.90 -15.37 -0.09
C ARG A 77 10.92 -14.49 0.68
N GLU A 78 11.00 -14.49 2.00
CA GLU A 78 10.11 -13.69 2.85
C GLU A 78 10.33 -12.19 2.65
N GLU A 79 11.58 -11.75 2.50
CA GLU A 79 11.91 -10.34 2.24
C GLU A 79 11.37 -9.87 0.87
N LEU A 80 11.40 -10.75 -0.13
CA LEU A 80 10.82 -10.47 -1.46
C LEU A 80 9.30 -10.28 -1.41
N MET A 81 8.63 -10.84 -0.40
CA MET A 81 7.17 -10.82 -0.25
C MET A 81 6.67 -9.75 0.73
N LEU A 82 7.55 -9.03 1.42
CA LEU A 82 7.19 -8.08 2.49
C LEU A 82 7.23 -6.63 2.01
N ILE A 83 6.09 -5.95 2.15
CA ILE A 83 5.99 -4.49 2.07
C ILE A 83 6.14 -3.91 3.48
N ARG A 84 7.04 -2.94 3.65
CA ARG A 84 7.33 -2.25 4.91
C ARG A 84 6.84 -0.78 4.86
N PRO A 85 6.79 -0.05 5.99
CA PRO A 85 6.32 1.34 6.03
C PRO A 85 7.01 2.26 5.02
N GLU A 86 8.34 2.19 4.95
CA GLU A 86 9.20 2.99 4.07
C GLU A 86 8.91 2.81 2.57
N ASP A 87 8.18 1.77 2.18
CA ASP A 87 7.77 1.58 0.79
C ASP A 87 6.61 2.54 0.41
N PHE A 88 5.91 3.12 1.39
CA PHE A 88 4.80 4.04 1.17
C PHE A 88 5.19 5.54 1.15
N ASP A 89 6.42 5.89 1.55
CA ASP A 89 6.91 7.29 1.71
C ASP A 89 7.27 7.98 0.41
#